data_AF-A0A662RIR3-F1
#
_entry.id   AF-A0A662RIR3-F1
#
_cell.length_a   1.000
_cell.length_b   1.000
_cell.length_c   1.000
_cell.angle_alpha   90.00
_cell.angle_beta   90.00
_cell.angle_gamma   90.00
#
_symmetry.space_group_name_H-M   'P 1'
#
loop_
_entity.id
_entity.type
_entity.pdbx_description
1 polymer ?
#
loop_
_entity_poly.entity_id
_entity_poly.type
_entity_poly.pdbx_seq_one_letter_code
_entity_poly.pdbx_strand_id
1 'polypeptide(L)'
;DPDYVKEIAKFKRVYTRISLKAGTPEEFTKKTGAVGDAFETPFEAIKNLIRYKARFHVAAMSADPRIMKPDERISLIKKLVDIDPKIALTLEEEVVDPYKTTIFRLEKAKVKFEWPLKEVYMPVRKWIKEF
;
A
#
# COMPACT_ATOMS: atom_id res chain seq x y z
N ASP A 1 -6.52 6.65 14.65
CA ASP A 1 -7.31 7.49 15.55
C ASP A 1 -8.58 7.98 14.83
N PRO A 2 -9.78 7.54 15.27
CA PRO A 2 -11.04 8.00 14.71
C PRO A 2 -11.28 9.52 14.84
N ASP A 3 -10.84 10.15 15.93
CA ASP A 3 -11.05 11.59 16.14
C ASP A 3 -10.23 12.41 15.16
N TYR A 4 -8.99 11.99 14.89
CA TYR A 4 -8.15 12.62 13.87
C TYR A 4 -8.80 12.57 12.48
N VAL A 5 -9.38 11.42 12.12
CA VAL A 5 -10.07 11.26 10.83
C VAL A 5 -11.35 12.11 10.77
N LYS A 6 -12.08 12.18 11.88
CA LYS A 6 -13.27 13.03 12.00
C LYS A 6 -12.94 14.51 11.79
N GLU A 7 -11.81 14.99 12.31
CA GLU A 7 -11.34 16.35 12.06
C GLU A 7 -10.95 16.57 10.60
N ILE A 8 -10.21 15.62 9.99
CA ILE A 8 -9.84 15.69 8.57
C ILE A 8 -11.07 15.74 7.67
N ALA A 9 -12.12 14.96 7.97
CA ALA A 9 -13.32 14.88 7.17
C ALA A 9 -14.10 16.21 7.05
N LYS A 10 -13.87 17.17 7.96
CA LYS A 10 -14.50 18.50 7.92
C LYS A 10 -13.94 19.36 6.78
N PHE A 11 -12.71 19.10 6.32
CA PHE A 11 -12.07 19.92 5.29
C PHE A 11 -12.50 19.50 3.88
N LYS A 12 -13.14 20.42 3.16
CA LYS A 12 -13.63 20.16 1.79
C LYS A 12 -12.55 19.99 0.72
N ARG A 13 -11.34 20.51 0.98
CA ARG A 13 -10.21 20.56 0.03
C ARG A 13 -9.04 19.66 0.42
N VAL A 14 -9.21 18.78 1.40
CA VAL A 14 -8.19 17.80 1.79
C VAL A 14 -8.47 16.47 1.11
N TYR A 15 -7.42 15.85 0.58
CA TYR A 15 -7.47 14.52 -0.02
C TYR A 15 -6.35 13.68 0.58
N THR A 16 -6.70 12.57 1.24
CA THR A 16 -5.74 11.76 1.98
C THR A 16 -5.23 10.61 1.13
N ARG A 17 -3.91 10.46 1.03
CA ARG A 17 -3.30 9.27 0.40
C ARG A 17 -2.75 8.35 1.47
N ILE A 18 -3.15 7.09 1.47
CA ILE A 18 -2.69 6.08 2.41
C ILE A 18 -1.73 5.14 1.69
N SER A 19 -0.45 5.18 2.05
CA SER A 19 0.57 4.30 1.48
C SER A 19 0.78 3.05 2.34
N LEU A 20 0.37 1.89 1.84
CA LEU A 20 0.58 0.60 2.46
C LEU A 20 1.99 0.09 2.12
N LYS A 21 2.67 -0.45 3.14
CA LYS A 21 4.09 -0.83 3.03
C LYS A 21 4.31 -2.32 2.83
N ALA A 22 3.33 -3.15 3.20
CA ALA A 22 3.41 -4.59 3.11
C ALA A 22 2.02 -5.22 3.04
N GLY A 23 1.96 -6.51 2.73
CA GLY A 23 0.75 -7.34 2.77
C GLY A 23 0.63 -8.27 3.98
N THR A 24 1.68 -8.38 4.81
CA THR A 24 1.67 -9.15 6.06
C THR A 24 2.44 -8.43 7.18
N PRO A 25 2.19 -8.73 8.46
CA PRO A 25 2.94 -8.16 9.59
C PRO A 25 4.45 -8.45 9.55
N GLU A 26 4.85 -9.62 9.06
CA GLU A 26 6.26 -10.05 8.98
C GLU A 26 7.00 -9.24 7.91
N GLU A 27 6.43 -9.10 6.72
CA GLU A 27 7.02 -8.27 5.66
C GLU A 27 6.96 -6.78 6.03
N PHE A 28 5.94 -6.34 6.79
CA PHE A 28 5.89 -4.98 7.33
C PHE A 28 7.07 -4.70 8.26
N THR A 29 7.30 -5.58 9.23
CA THR A 29 8.42 -5.48 10.19
C THR A 29 9.75 -5.47 9.45
N LYS A 30 9.94 -6.41 8.51
CA LYS A 30 11.15 -6.53 7.72
C LYS A 30 11.44 -5.31 6.84
N LYS A 31 10.42 -4.72 6.22
CA LYS A 31 10.59 -3.58 5.29
C LYS A 31 10.73 -2.23 6.00
N THR A 32 10.12 -2.09 7.18
CA THR A 32 10.02 -0.79 7.86
C THR A 32 10.85 -0.71 9.15
N GLY A 33 11.20 -1.85 9.75
CA GLY A 33 11.78 -1.93 11.08
C GLY A 33 10.79 -1.65 12.23
N ALA A 34 9.52 -1.36 11.92
CA ALA A 34 8.48 -1.14 12.93
C ALA A 34 7.93 -2.47 13.48
N VAL A 35 7.27 -2.41 14.64
CA VAL A 35 6.61 -3.57 15.24
C VAL A 35 5.48 -4.10 14.34
N GLY A 36 5.34 -5.41 14.26
CA GLY A 36 4.37 -6.08 13.39
C GLY A 36 2.93 -5.62 13.63
N ASP A 37 2.54 -5.38 14.87
CA ASP A 37 1.19 -4.91 15.22
C ASP A 37 0.81 -3.57 14.57
N ALA A 38 1.79 -2.72 14.26
CA ALA A 38 1.55 -1.46 13.57
C ALA A 38 1.09 -1.65 12.11
N PHE A 39 1.24 -2.85 11.55
CA PHE A 39 0.70 -3.25 10.23
C PHE A 39 -0.80 -3.00 10.10
N GLU A 40 -1.57 -3.18 11.18
CA GLU A 40 -3.03 -3.02 11.17
C GLU A 40 -3.47 -1.55 11.13
N THR A 41 -2.63 -0.64 11.63
CA THR A 41 -2.93 0.79 11.75
C THR A 41 -3.46 1.44 10.47
N PRO A 42 -2.82 1.30 9.29
CA PRO A 42 -3.33 1.90 8.07
C PRO A 42 -4.67 1.31 7.61
N PHE A 43 -4.96 0.04 7.89
CA PHE A 43 -6.25 -0.58 7.55
C PHE A 43 -7.37 -0.03 8.43
N GLU A 44 -7.10 0.18 9.72
CA GLU A 44 -8.02 0.87 10.62
C GLU A 44 -8.22 2.34 10.22
N ALA A 45 -7.17 3.01 9.73
CA ALA A 45 -7.30 4.35 9.18
C ALA A 45 -8.25 4.39 7.97
N ILE A 46 -8.13 3.43 7.05
CA ILE A 46 -9.03 3.29 5.89
C ILE A 46 -10.48 3.10 6.35
N LYS A 47 -10.75 2.18 7.28
CA LYS A 47 -12.11 1.95 7.83
C LYS A 47 -12.70 3.23 8.42
N ASN A 48 -11.89 4.00 9.15
CA ASN A 48 -12.32 5.28 9.72
C ASN A 48 -12.59 6.33 8.62
N LEU A 49 -11.76 6.41 7.59
CA LEU A 49 -11.96 7.35 6.47
C LEU A 49 -13.27 7.06 5.73
N ILE A 50 -13.60 5.79 5.54
CA ILE A 50 -14.91 5.36 5.00
C ILE A 50 -16.04 5.80 5.94
N ARG A 51 -15.94 5.49 7.24
CA ARG A 51 -16.94 5.81 8.26
C ARG A 51 -17.29 7.31 8.27
N TYR A 52 -16.30 8.17 8.18
CA TYR A 52 -16.48 9.63 8.21
C TYR A 52 -16.63 10.26 6.82
N LYS A 53 -16.75 9.44 5.75
CA LYS A 53 -16.91 9.89 4.36
C LYS A 53 -15.83 10.89 3.91
N ALA A 54 -14.61 10.70 4.42
CA ALA A 54 -13.45 11.49 4.02
C ALA A 54 -13.05 11.12 2.58
N ARG A 55 -12.40 12.05 1.86
CA ARG A 55 -11.90 11.80 0.51
C ARG A 55 -10.49 11.24 0.60
N PHE A 56 -10.26 10.06 0.02
CA PHE A 56 -8.96 9.41 0.06
C PHE A 56 -8.72 8.46 -1.11
N HIS A 57 -7.49 7.96 -1.21
CA HIS A 57 -7.14 6.76 -1.96
C HIS A 57 -6.03 5.98 -1.27
N VAL A 58 -5.88 4.73 -1.67
CA VAL A 58 -4.88 3.81 -1.14
C VAL A 58 -3.84 3.54 -2.23
N ALA A 59 -2.57 3.52 -1.83
CA ALA A 59 -1.44 3.22 -2.68
C ALA A 59 -0.56 2.14 -2.07
N ALA A 60 0.07 1.31 -2.90
CA ALA A 60 1.05 0.32 -2.46
C ALA A 60 2.07 0.06 -3.57
N MET A 61 3.30 -0.32 -3.20
CA MET A 61 4.34 -0.79 -4.14
C MET A 61 4.03 -2.21 -4.68
N SER A 62 2.76 -2.54 -4.86
CA SER A 62 2.27 -3.87 -5.19
C SER A 62 2.45 -4.25 -6.65
N ALA A 63 2.86 -3.34 -7.53
CA ALA A 63 3.15 -3.67 -8.92
C ALA A 63 4.60 -4.19 -9.11
N ASP A 64 5.51 -3.94 -8.16
CA ASP A 64 6.92 -4.28 -8.28
C ASP A 64 7.24 -5.66 -7.66
N PRO A 65 7.52 -6.69 -8.48
CA PRO A 65 7.83 -8.05 -7.99
C PRO A 65 9.12 -8.11 -7.16
N ARG A 66 9.99 -7.09 -7.24
CA ARG A 66 11.23 -7.02 -6.44
C ARG A 66 10.94 -6.59 -4.99
N ILE A 67 9.81 -5.93 -4.74
CA ILE A 67 9.39 -5.44 -3.42
C ILE A 67 8.35 -6.35 -2.78
N MET A 68 7.35 -6.79 -3.53
CA MET A 68 6.20 -7.51 -3.01
C MET A 68 6.07 -8.85 -3.70
N LYS A 69 6.18 -9.94 -2.94
CA LYS A 69 6.03 -11.30 -3.49
C LYS A 69 4.56 -11.57 -3.84
N PRO A 70 4.26 -12.55 -4.73
CA PRO A 70 2.88 -12.87 -5.12
C PRO A 70 1.96 -13.16 -3.93
N ASP A 71 2.39 -13.97 -2.96
CA ASP A 71 1.58 -14.35 -1.80
C ASP A 71 1.31 -13.18 -0.85
N GLU A 72 2.31 -12.33 -0.65
CA GLU A 72 2.17 -11.08 0.11
C GLU A 72 1.18 -10.15 -0.59
N ARG A 73 1.29 -10.00 -1.91
CA ARG A 73 0.38 -9.20 -2.72
C ARG A 73 -1.05 -9.70 -2.60
N ILE A 74 -1.28 -11.01 -2.74
CA ILE A 74 -2.61 -11.61 -2.58
C ILE A 74 -3.17 -11.34 -1.18
N SER A 75 -2.36 -11.47 -0.13
CA SER A 75 -2.77 -11.17 1.25
C SER A 75 -3.20 -9.71 1.41
N LEU A 76 -2.43 -8.77 0.85
CA LEU A 76 -2.80 -7.36 0.82
C LEU A 76 -4.14 -7.13 0.14
N ILE A 77 -4.33 -7.69 -1.06
CA ILE A 77 -5.55 -7.48 -1.84
C ILE A 77 -6.77 -8.07 -1.14
N LYS A 78 -6.67 -9.28 -0.58
CA LYS A 78 -7.76 -9.88 0.22
C LYS A 78 -8.18 -8.96 1.35
N LYS A 79 -7.21 -8.45 2.12
CA LYS A 79 -7.48 -7.53 3.24
C LYS A 79 -8.15 -6.23 2.80
N LEU A 80 -7.83 -5.71 1.61
CA LEU A 80 -8.51 -4.54 1.04
C LEU A 80 -9.94 -4.85 0.58
N VAL A 81 -10.14 -6.01 -0.07
CA VAL A 81 -11.47 -6.47 -0.50
C VAL A 81 -12.40 -6.69 0.70
N ASP A 82 -11.87 -7.23 1.79
CA ASP A 82 -12.62 -7.44 3.05
C ASP A 82 -13.09 -6.12 3.68
N ILE A 83 -12.40 -5.01 3.43
CA ILE A 83 -12.80 -3.67 3.89
C ILE A 83 -13.83 -3.06 2.95
N ASP A 84 -13.49 -2.95 1.67
CA ASP A 84 -14.37 -2.51 0.58
C ASP A 84 -13.73 -2.91 -0.76
N PRO A 85 -14.38 -3.75 -1.59
CA PRO A 85 -13.87 -4.14 -2.91
C PRO A 85 -13.48 -2.96 -3.81
N LYS A 86 -14.13 -1.80 -3.67
CA LYS A 86 -13.79 -0.59 -4.44
C LYS A 86 -12.37 -0.10 -4.17
N ILE A 87 -11.83 -0.34 -2.98
CA ILE A 87 -10.47 0.06 -2.62
C ILE A 87 -9.46 -0.78 -3.38
N ALA A 88 -9.67 -2.09 -3.46
CA ALA A 88 -8.82 -2.97 -4.28
C ALA A 88 -8.90 -2.60 -5.77
N LEU A 89 -10.09 -2.23 -6.27
CA LEU A 89 -10.32 -1.80 -7.65
C LEU A 89 -9.62 -0.47 -8.01
N THR A 90 -9.49 0.43 -7.03
CA THR A 90 -8.93 1.78 -7.20
C THR A 90 -7.54 1.93 -6.59
N LEU A 91 -6.92 0.82 -6.18
CA LEU A 91 -5.58 0.79 -5.61
C LEU A 91 -4.58 1.42 -6.59
N GLU A 92 -3.86 2.43 -6.13
CA GLU A 92 -2.73 3.00 -6.85
C GLU A 92 -1.52 2.07 -6.66
N GLU A 93 -1.20 1.30 -7.70
CA GLU A 93 -0.07 0.36 -7.66
C GLU A 93 1.21 1.01 -8.20
N GLU A 94 2.21 1.08 -7.35
CA GLU A 94 3.49 1.75 -7.60
C GLU A 94 4.62 0.74 -7.83
N VAL A 95 5.70 1.24 -8.43
CA VAL A 95 6.99 0.54 -8.55
C VAL A 95 8.12 1.40 -8.02
N VAL A 96 9.27 0.79 -7.73
CA VAL A 96 10.42 1.53 -7.23
C VAL A 96 11.14 2.24 -8.37
N ASP A 97 11.24 3.55 -8.25
CA ASP A 97 12.04 4.40 -9.13
C ASP A 97 13.52 4.45 -8.70
N PRO A 98 14.47 4.37 -9.65
CA PRO A 98 15.91 4.37 -9.38
C PRO A 98 16.49 5.78 -9.14
N TYR A 99 15.88 6.59 -8.29
CA TYR A 99 16.49 7.87 -7.89
C TYR A 99 17.82 7.62 -7.17
N LYS A 100 18.79 8.54 -7.31
CA LYS A 100 20.13 8.42 -6.69
C LYS A 100 20.05 8.07 -5.19
N THR A 101 19.13 8.71 -4.47
CA THR A 101 18.90 8.46 -3.03
C THR A 101 18.27 7.11 -2.76
N THR A 102 17.39 6.62 -3.64
CA THR A 102 16.80 5.27 -3.56
C THR A 102 17.89 4.21 -3.71
N ILE A 103 18.72 4.30 -4.76
CA ILE A 103 19.82 3.37 -5.02
C ILE A 103 20.77 3.33 -3.81
N PHE A 104 21.17 4.51 -3.31
CA PHE A 104 22.02 4.61 -2.13
C PHE A 104 21.43 3.89 -0.90
N ARG A 105 20.12 4.09 -0.62
CA ARG A 105 19.46 3.44 0.51
C ARG A 105 19.37 1.92 0.34
N LEU A 106 19.09 1.45 -0.88
CA LEU A 106 19.06 0.01 -1.19
C LEU A 106 20.44 -0.63 -1.00
N GLU A 107 21.51 0.01 -1.47
CA GLU A 107 22.89 -0.44 -1.27
C GLU A 107 23.26 -0.52 0.23
N LYS A 108 22.91 0.52 1.01
CA LYS A 108 23.14 0.51 2.47
C LYS A 108 22.34 -0.58 3.17
N ALA A 109 21.15 -0.89 2.69
CA ALA A 109 20.33 -2.01 3.16
C ALA A 109 20.78 -3.37 2.62
N LYS A 110 21.81 -3.43 1.76
CA LYS A 110 22.28 -4.63 1.05
C LYS A 110 21.17 -5.31 0.21
N VAL A 111 20.20 -4.53 -0.25
CA VAL A 111 19.13 -4.97 -1.15
C VAL A 111 19.56 -4.68 -2.58
N LYS A 112 19.63 -5.72 -3.43
CA LYS A 112 20.06 -5.61 -4.83
C LYS A 112 18.88 -5.66 -5.76
N PHE A 113 18.66 -4.59 -6.52
CA PHE A 113 17.67 -4.52 -7.58
C PHE A 113 18.37 -4.54 -8.94
N GLU A 114 17.83 -5.33 -9.86
CA GLU A 114 18.20 -5.22 -11.27
C GLU A 114 17.44 -4.05 -11.90
N TRP A 115 18.17 -3.28 -12.70
CA TRP A 115 17.66 -2.12 -13.43
C TRP A 115 17.95 -2.28 -14.93
N PRO A 116 17.04 -1.87 -15.84
CA PRO A 116 15.69 -1.37 -15.55
C PRO A 116 14.76 -2.48 -15.03
N LEU A 117 13.62 -2.10 -14.47
CA LEU A 117 12.58 -3.06 -14.08
C LEU A 117 12.11 -3.83 -15.32
N LYS A 118 12.26 -5.16 -15.30
CA LYS A 118 11.96 -6.03 -16.45
C LYS A 118 10.47 -6.30 -16.62
N GLU A 119 9.76 -6.48 -15.51
CA GLU A 119 8.34 -6.83 -15.50
C GLU A 119 7.61 -6.17 -14.32
N VAL A 120 6.32 -5.95 -14.50
CA VAL A 120 5.41 -5.49 -13.45
C VAL A 120 4.24 -6.45 -13.38
N TYR A 121 3.66 -6.62 -12.20
CA TYR A 121 2.46 -7.42 -12.10
C TYR A 121 1.30 -6.80 -12.88
N MET A 122 0.42 -7.67 -13.38
CA MET A 122 -0.86 -7.23 -13.93
C MET A 122 -1.65 -6.44 -12.87
N PRO A 123 -2.18 -5.25 -13.21
CA PRO A 123 -2.93 -4.45 -12.25
C PRO A 123 -4.16 -5.18 -11.68
N VAL A 124 -4.38 -5.06 -10.37
CA VAL A 124 -5.46 -5.73 -9.61
C VAL A 124 -6.83 -5.42 -10.18
N ARG A 125 -7.04 -4.20 -10.68
CA ARG A 125 -8.30 -3.81 -11.35
C ARG A 125 -8.66 -4.68 -12.56
N LYS A 126 -7.69 -5.36 -13.18
CA LYS A 126 -7.95 -6.32 -14.27
C LYS A 126 -8.39 -7.68 -13.72
N TRP A 127 -7.90 -8.08 -12.54
CA TRP A 127 -8.33 -9.31 -11.87
C TRP A 127 -9.84 -9.26 -11.58
N ILE A 128 -10.29 -8.15 -11.00
CA ILE A 128 -11.65 -8.04 -10.46
C ILE A 128 -12.68 -7.78 -11.57
N LYS A 129 -12.28 -7.20 -12.70
CA LYS A 129 -13.18 -6.99 -13.86
C LYS A 129 -13.49 -8.27 -14.65
N GLU A 130 -12.73 -9.33 -14.40
CA GLU A 130 -12.93 -10.65 -15.01
C GLU A 130 -13.85 -11.55 -14.15
N PHE A 131 -14.30 -11.06 -12.98
CA PHE A 131 -15.35 -11.65 -12.14
C PHE A 131 -16.65 -10.84 -12.27
#